data_AF-A0A848X041-F1
#
_entry.id   AF-A0A848X041-F1
#
_cell.length_a   1.000
_cell.length_b   1.000
_cell.length_c   1.000
_cell.angle_alpha   90.00
_cell.angle_beta   90.00
_cell.angle_gamma   90.00
#
_symmetry.space_group_name_H-M   'P 1'
#
loop_
_entity.id
_entity.type
_entity.pdbx_description
1 polymer ?
#
loop_
_entity_poly.entity_id
_entity_poly.type
_entity_poly.pdbx_seq_one_letter_code
_entity_poly.pdbx_strand_id
1 'polypeptide(L)'
;MSAARIAYLFSRYPVVSQTFCDSEMLALEGAGFNLDIASINPPPGPFRHERFEQFQADVFYPPPSTVLSQLKKNAEADGSWQERFGDMIARHDRDYGSEYKADIRARNALYFAELFRKRGVRHFHVHFANRATHTALFLKRWAGVPFSFTPHAQDFMIDLGNDDLLREMCREAEFVVGVSDFSVELLKKTCPDSAEKIGRIYNGIDMSVFPRAPVADDGPLRIISIGRLIEFKGFHHLIAACGQLKQSGVDFTLTIIGDGPWQEKLAALILELGLEKEIDLAGVKSQEQVKAALQNSDVFALGCIVDSKGASDILPTVITEAMGCSLPIVSTRLVGVPEMVDHEETGLLVEAGNETDLAGALARLANDRDLARTMGRAGRKRAESIFELKITSGQLIEKFRSVLPEATTDLSLAGQTWVLLDEFPVSSSRNEWERESILTEAGFATEHHGDSIQLFAASAARNFEKGRTNEVFPNWAEAIEFFPDGLVLEAEWQNCPDRVEKIQNLRSQLGTGVDTEYFFSQARRALFLARSVEKRKPKQIHAARSTMAVCAWIVHQLTGVPFSFSAEPDSPLAKSTLEKIGKDSRRIQPLDLEKPDRTRRLQLGPIQLKLPGEADLQNRESLYREFFAQFD
;
A
#
# COMPACT_ATOMS: atom_id res chain seq x y z
N MET A 1 2.88 -9.79 -28.60
CA MET A 1 2.36 -10.50 -27.42
C MET A 1 2.71 -9.64 -26.22
N SER A 2 1.73 -9.22 -25.41
CA SER A 2 2.04 -8.46 -24.19
C SER A 2 2.46 -9.44 -23.08
N ALA A 3 3.26 -8.95 -22.13
CA ALA A 3 3.66 -9.75 -20.98
C ALA A 3 2.44 -10.11 -20.13
N ALA A 4 2.44 -11.31 -19.56
CA ALA A 4 1.38 -11.73 -18.65
C ALA A 4 1.29 -10.78 -17.44
N ARG A 5 0.05 -10.43 -17.06
CA ARG A 5 -0.20 -9.50 -15.96
C ARG A 5 -0.20 -10.21 -14.61
N ILE A 6 0.55 -9.66 -13.66
CA ILE A 6 0.60 -10.10 -12.26
C ILE A 6 -0.06 -9.02 -11.40
N ALA A 7 -0.81 -9.42 -10.38
CA ALA A 7 -1.23 -8.49 -9.34
C ALA A 7 -0.44 -8.68 -8.05
N TYR A 8 -0.18 -7.60 -7.32
CA TYR A 8 0.23 -7.64 -5.92
C TYR A 8 -0.98 -7.39 -5.04
N LEU A 9 -1.21 -8.24 -4.03
CA LEU A 9 -2.30 -8.05 -3.06
C LEU A 9 -1.72 -7.75 -1.67
N PHE A 10 -2.21 -6.68 -1.04
CA PHE A 10 -1.79 -6.26 0.28
C PHE A 10 -2.94 -6.16 1.27
N SER A 11 -2.63 -6.32 2.55
CA SER A 11 -3.59 -6.05 3.64
C SER A 11 -3.90 -4.55 3.72
N ARG A 12 -2.83 -3.74 3.64
CA ARG A 12 -2.83 -2.28 3.52
C ARG A 12 -1.66 -1.90 2.64
N TYR A 13 -1.88 -0.99 1.71
CA TYR A 13 -0.85 -0.43 0.86
C TYR A 13 -1.22 1.01 0.49
N PRO A 14 -0.23 1.91 0.36
CA PRO A 14 1.18 1.74 0.74
C PRO A 14 1.42 1.91 2.25
N VAL A 15 2.55 1.38 2.74
CA VAL A 15 2.97 1.48 4.14
C VAL A 15 4.45 1.84 4.21
N VAL A 16 4.82 2.71 5.15
CA VAL A 16 6.21 3.22 5.34
C VAL A 16 7.24 2.09 5.42
N SER A 17 6.91 0.97 6.08
CA SER A 17 7.83 -0.14 6.29
C SER A 17 7.93 -1.14 5.12
N GLN A 18 7.31 -0.86 3.97
CA GLN A 18 7.23 -1.79 2.82
C GLN A 18 8.09 -1.33 1.61
N THR A 19 9.16 -0.57 1.85
CA THR A 19 10.06 -0.06 0.78
C THR A 19 10.68 -1.16 -0.08
N PHE A 20 10.93 -2.33 0.50
CA PHE A 20 11.48 -3.48 -0.23
C PHE A 20 10.45 -4.06 -1.21
N CYS A 21 9.15 -4.09 -0.86
CA CYS A 21 8.08 -4.45 -1.78
C CYS A 21 8.05 -3.49 -2.97
N ASP A 22 8.22 -2.19 -2.70
CA ASP A 22 8.21 -1.19 -3.76
C ASP A 22 9.39 -1.39 -4.73
N SER A 23 10.58 -1.66 -4.20
CA SER A 23 11.79 -1.90 -4.98
C SER A 23 11.68 -3.17 -5.83
N GLU A 24 11.10 -4.25 -5.26
CA GLU A 24 10.82 -5.50 -5.96
C GLU A 24 9.84 -5.29 -7.13
N MET A 25 8.71 -4.61 -6.89
CA MET A 25 7.72 -4.32 -7.92
C MET A 25 8.31 -3.44 -9.05
N LEU A 26 9.12 -2.44 -8.73
CA LEU A 26 9.81 -1.62 -9.75
C LEU A 26 10.81 -2.45 -10.57
N ALA A 27 11.54 -3.37 -9.94
CA ALA A 27 12.45 -4.26 -10.66
C ALA A 27 11.68 -5.20 -11.62
N LEU A 28 10.50 -5.68 -11.22
CA LEU A 28 9.63 -6.48 -12.08
C LEU A 28 9.09 -5.69 -13.27
N GLU A 29 8.63 -4.45 -13.06
CA GLU A 29 8.24 -3.56 -14.17
C GLU A 29 9.41 -3.31 -15.12
N GLY A 30 10.61 -3.06 -14.57
CA GLY A 30 11.85 -2.92 -15.35
C GLY A 30 12.23 -4.18 -16.15
N ALA A 31 11.82 -5.36 -15.68
CA ALA A 31 11.98 -6.63 -16.39
C ALA A 31 10.85 -6.93 -17.40
N GLY A 32 9.91 -5.99 -17.59
CA GLY A 32 8.84 -6.06 -18.57
C GLY A 32 7.54 -6.71 -18.08
N PHE A 33 7.39 -6.95 -16.77
CA PHE A 33 6.11 -7.41 -16.22
C PHE A 33 5.08 -6.28 -16.20
N ASN A 34 3.83 -6.61 -16.49
CA ASN A 34 2.70 -5.70 -16.31
C ASN A 34 2.09 -5.97 -14.93
N LEU A 35 2.10 -4.96 -14.05
CA LEU A 35 1.67 -5.10 -12.67
C LEU A 35 0.37 -4.34 -12.40
N ASP A 36 -0.47 -4.91 -11.54
CA ASP A 36 -1.52 -4.19 -10.82
C ASP A 36 -1.29 -4.34 -9.31
N ILE A 37 -1.62 -3.32 -8.53
CA ILE A 37 -1.51 -3.35 -7.07
C ILE A 37 -2.92 -3.28 -6.47
N ALA A 38 -3.24 -4.19 -5.58
CA ALA A 38 -4.51 -4.27 -4.89
C ALA A 38 -4.30 -4.22 -3.38
N SER A 39 -5.13 -3.46 -2.67
CA SER A 39 -5.10 -3.37 -1.22
C SER A 39 -6.48 -3.59 -0.65
N ILE A 40 -6.65 -4.57 0.25
CA ILE A 40 -7.97 -4.87 0.84
C ILE A 40 -8.41 -3.84 1.90
N ASN A 41 -7.54 -2.90 2.28
CA ASN A 41 -7.87 -1.77 3.15
C ASN A 41 -7.09 -0.51 2.70
N PRO A 42 -7.54 0.70 3.04
CA PRO A 42 -6.75 1.91 2.83
C PRO A 42 -5.46 1.90 3.67
N PRO A 43 -4.46 2.71 3.30
CA PRO A 43 -3.22 2.84 4.07
C PRO A 43 -3.50 3.44 5.46
N PRO A 44 -2.62 3.19 6.45
CA PRO A 44 -2.81 3.68 7.82
C PRO A 44 -2.63 5.20 7.95
N GLY A 45 -2.07 5.86 6.94
CA GLY A 45 -1.86 7.30 6.93
C GLY A 45 -1.53 7.85 5.53
N PRO A 46 -1.34 9.17 5.41
CA PRO A 46 -1.15 9.84 4.13
C PRO A 46 0.29 9.72 3.57
N PHE A 47 1.24 9.19 4.34
CA PHE A 47 2.64 9.07 3.90
C PHE A 47 2.79 8.17 2.66
N ARG A 48 3.65 8.55 1.72
CA ARG A 48 4.05 7.77 0.53
C ARG A 48 5.55 7.82 0.35
N HIS A 49 6.14 6.72 -0.11
CA HIS A 49 7.52 6.71 -0.57
C HIS A 49 7.63 7.41 -1.91
N GLU A 50 8.71 8.13 -2.16
CA GLU A 50 8.97 8.79 -3.46
C GLU A 50 8.97 7.79 -4.63
N ARG A 51 9.39 6.54 -4.37
CA ARG A 51 9.33 5.43 -5.35
C ARG A 51 7.93 5.17 -5.88
N PHE A 52 6.90 5.53 -5.12
CA PHE A 52 5.52 5.32 -5.51
C PHE A 52 5.17 6.04 -6.82
N GLU A 53 5.81 7.17 -7.12
CA GLU A 53 5.59 7.91 -8.37
C GLU A 53 6.15 7.19 -9.60
N GLN A 54 7.11 6.29 -9.41
CA GLN A 54 7.82 5.59 -10.48
C GLN A 54 6.98 4.44 -11.06
N PHE A 55 6.03 3.89 -10.30
CA PHE A 55 5.20 2.76 -10.73
C PHE A 55 4.38 3.07 -11.97
N GLN A 56 4.40 2.15 -12.93
CA GLN A 56 3.42 2.07 -14.01
C GLN A 56 2.12 1.41 -13.55
N ALA A 57 2.16 0.54 -12.54
CA ALA A 57 1.02 -0.18 -11.99
C ALA A 57 -0.10 0.73 -11.48
N ASP A 58 -1.34 0.34 -11.72
CA ASP A 58 -2.49 0.97 -11.08
C ASP A 58 -2.67 0.43 -9.65
N VAL A 59 -3.20 1.26 -8.75
CA VAL A 59 -3.50 0.86 -7.36
C VAL A 59 -5.00 0.83 -7.14
N PHE A 60 -5.51 -0.32 -6.71
CA PHE A 60 -6.93 -0.59 -6.51
C PHE A 60 -7.26 -0.81 -5.03
N TYR A 61 -8.36 -0.21 -4.59
CA TYR A 61 -8.92 -0.32 -3.24
C TYR A 61 -10.33 -0.91 -3.30
N PRO A 62 -10.82 -1.55 -2.22
CA PRO A 62 -12.18 -2.06 -2.20
C PRO A 62 -13.20 -0.92 -2.34
N PRO A 63 -14.38 -1.21 -2.92
CA PRO A 63 -15.47 -0.26 -2.93
C PRO A 63 -16.05 -0.06 -1.52
N PRO A 64 -16.95 0.92 -1.32
CA PRO A 64 -17.65 1.09 -0.05
C PRO A 64 -18.29 -0.21 0.47
N SER A 65 -18.38 -0.36 1.79
CA SER A 65 -18.89 -1.57 2.43
C SER A 65 -20.34 -1.93 2.03
N THR A 66 -21.14 -0.92 1.66
CA THR A 66 -22.49 -1.10 1.11
C THR A 66 -22.46 -1.84 -0.22
N VAL A 67 -21.51 -1.53 -1.11
CA VAL A 67 -21.30 -2.20 -2.40
C VAL A 67 -20.81 -3.63 -2.17
N LEU A 68 -19.83 -3.84 -1.30
CA LEU A 68 -19.35 -5.19 -0.94
C LEU A 68 -20.47 -6.06 -0.37
N SER A 69 -21.35 -5.48 0.44
CA SER A 69 -22.51 -6.19 0.99
C SER A 69 -23.55 -6.51 -0.07
N GLN A 70 -23.72 -5.64 -1.07
CA GLN A 70 -24.63 -5.88 -2.18
C GLN A 70 -24.08 -6.95 -3.15
N LEU A 71 -22.78 -6.92 -3.45
CA LEU A 71 -22.08 -7.96 -4.20
C LEU A 71 -22.31 -9.34 -3.59
N LYS A 72 -22.13 -9.45 -2.26
CA LYS A 72 -22.44 -10.67 -1.52
C LYS A 72 -23.90 -11.09 -1.69
N LYS A 73 -24.86 -10.17 -1.47
CA LYS A 73 -26.30 -10.48 -1.62
C LYS A 73 -26.67 -10.97 -3.02
N ASN A 74 -26.02 -10.44 -4.05
CA ASN A 74 -26.24 -10.88 -5.43
C ASN A 74 -25.74 -12.33 -5.62
N ALA A 75 -24.52 -12.63 -5.15
CA ALA A 75 -23.96 -13.98 -5.17
C ALA A 75 -24.74 -14.97 -4.27
N GLU A 76 -25.38 -14.51 -3.19
CA GLU A 76 -26.29 -15.33 -2.40
C GLU A 76 -27.59 -15.64 -3.16
N ALA A 77 -28.11 -14.68 -3.92
CA ALA A 77 -29.35 -14.82 -4.66
C ALA A 77 -29.24 -15.78 -5.85
N ASP A 78 -28.09 -15.83 -6.53
CA ASP A 78 -27.82 -16.79 -7.62
C ASP A 78 -27.24 -18.13 -7.13
N GLY A 79 -27.00 -18.27 -5.81
CA GLY A 79 -26.48 -19.47 -5.17
C GLY A 79 -24.96 -19.65 -5.23
N SER A 80 -24.25 -18.83 -6.02
CA SER A 80 -22.80 -18.94 -6.22
C SER A 80 -22.00 -18.70 -4.93
N TRP A 81 -22.50 -17.85 -4.01
CA TRP A 81 -21.90 -17.64 -2.71
C TRP A 81 -21.87 -18.93 -1.89
N GLN A 82 -23.01 -19.62 -1.80
CA GLN A 82 -23.11 -20.85 -1.01
C GLN A 82 -22.30 -21.98 -1.67
N GLU A 83 -22.39 -22.11 -2.99
CA GLU A 83 -21.65 -23.11 -3.76
C GLU A 83 -20.11 -22.95 -3.60
N ARG A 84 -19.61 -21.71 -3.66
CA ARG A 84 -18.15 -21.47 -3.68
C ARG A 84 -17.56 -21.26 -2.30
N PHE A 85 -18.28 -20.59 -1.39
CA PHE A 85 -17.78 -20.13 -0.10
C PHE A 85 -18.51 -20.69 1.11
N GLY A 86 -19.75 -21.16 1.00
CA GLY A 86 -20.56 -21.57 2.17
C GLY A 86 -19.83 -22.56 3.08
N ASP A 87 -19.44 -23.71 2.53
CA ASP A 87 -18.70 -24.74 3.26
C ASP A 87 -17.30 -24.29 3.67
N MET A 88 -16.65 -23.45 2.86
CA MET A 88 -15.32 -22.93 3.15
C MET A 88 -15.36 -21.97 4.35
N ILE A 89 -16.30 -21.02 4.40
CA ILE A 89 -16.46 -20.09 5.52
C ILE A 89 -16.75 -20.89 6.80
N ALA A 90 -17.71 -21.81 6.76
CA ALA A 90 -18.05 -22.64 7.92
C ALA A 90 -16.87 -23.49 8.41
N ARG A 91 -16.08 -24.04 7.49
CA ARG A 91 -14.85 -24.77 7.81
C ARG A 91 -13.81 -23.86 8.46
N HIS A 92 -13.55 -22.69 7.91
CA HIS A 92 -12.55 -21.77 8.45
C HIS A 92 -12.95 -21.23 9.83
N ASP A 93 -14.23 -20.88 10.03
CA ASP A 93 -14.71 -20.42 11.35
C ASP A 93 -14.61 -21.53 12.41
N ARG A 94 -14.80 -22.80 12.01
CA ARG A 94 -14.65 -23.97 12.90
C ARG A 94 -13.19 -24.33 13.17
N ASP A 95 -12.36 -24.39 12.13
CA ASP A 95 -11.00 -24.93 12.21
C ASP A 95 -10.00 -23.86 12.69
N TYR A 96 -10.23 -22.59 12.37
CA TYR A 96 -9.32 -21.48 12.70
C TYR A 96 -9.88 -20.51 13.72
N GLY A 97 -11.20 -20.35 13.77
CA GLY A 97 -11.88 -19.43 14.67
C GLY A 97 -12.51 -18.23 13.94
N SER A 98 -13.65 -17.78 14.47
CA SER A 98 -14.42 -16.65 13.91
C SER A 98 -13.67 -15.29 13.93
N GLU A 99 -12.64 -15.16 14.76
CA GLU A 99 -11.78 -13.97 14.88
C GLU A 99 -10.97 -13.69 13.60
N TYR A 100 -10.74 -14.71 12.77
CA TYR A 100 -10.10 -14.57 11.45
C TYR A 100 -11.05 -13.96 10.40
N LYS A 101 -12.35 -13.88 10.72
CA LYS A 101 -13.39 -13.19 9.93
C LYS A 101 -13.47 -13.70 8.49
N ALA A 102 -13.61 -15.02 8.32
CA ALA A 102 -13.64 -15.69 7.01
C ALA A 102 -14.67 -15.07 6.04
N ASP A 103 -15.87 -14.72 6.53
CA ASP A 103 -16.90 -14.04 5.73
C ASP A 103 -16.41 -12.71 5.12
N ILE A 104 -15.65 -11.91 5.89
CA ILE A 104 -15.10 -10.64 5.40
C ILE A 104 -14.02 -10.90 4.35
N ARG A 105 -13.20 -11.95 4.53
CA ARG A 105 -12.18 -12.36 3.54
C ARG A 105 -12.84 -12.80 2.24
N ALA A 106 -13.88 -13.64 2.31
CA ALA A 106 -14.66 -14.07 1.15
C ALA A 106 -15.31 -12.88 0.40
N ARG A 107 -15.84 -11.90 1.15
CA ARG A 107 -16.44 -10.70 0.57
C ARG A 107 -15.43 -9.82 -0.17
N ASN A 108 -14.24 -9.63 0.40
CA ASN A 108 -13.17 -8.90 -0.28
C ASN A 108 -12.68 -9.66 -1.52
N ALA A 109 -12.55 -10.98 -1.40
CA ALA A 109 -12.14 -11.85 -2.51
C ALA A 109 -13.10 -11.75 -3.69
N LEU A 110 -14.42 -11.69 -3.47
CA LEU A 110 -15.42 -11.54 -4.53
C LEU A 110 -15.14 -10.32 -5.44
N TYR A 111 -14.85 -9.15 -4.85
CA TYR A 111 -14.52 -7.95 -5.61
C TYR A 111 -13.20 -8.08 -6.38
N PHE A 112 -12.12 -8.48 -5.69
CA PHE A 112 -10.79 -8.56 -6.32
C PHE A 112 -10.68 -9.67 -7.35
N ALA A 113 -11.40 -10.78 -7.18
CA ALA A 113 -11.45 -11.87 -8.13
C ALA A 113 -12.00 -11.39 -9.49
N GLU A 114 -13.05 -10.56 -9.45
CA GLU A 114 -13.63 -9.99 -10.66
C GLU A 114 -12.74 -8.90 -11.28
N LEU A 115 -12.19 -8.01 -10.45
CA LEU A 115 -11.21 -7.03 -10.91
C LEU A 115 -10.03 -7.72 -11.62
N PHE A 116 -9.44 -8.74 -11.00
CA PHE A 116 -8.31 -9.49 -11.55
C PHE A 116 -8.66 -10.16 -12.87
N ARG A 117 -9.85 -10.76 -12.97
CA ARG A 117 -10.36 -11.33 -14.22
C ARG A 117 -10.43 -10.28 -15.33
N LYS A 118 -10.97 -9.09 -15.06
CA LYS A 118 -11.09 -8.00 -16.05
C LYS A 118 -9.76 -7.43 -16.49
N ARG A 119 -8.84 -7.31 -15.55
CA ARG A 119 -7.49 -6.83 -15.81
C ARG A 119 -6.63 -7.87 -16.52
N GLY A 120 -7.13 -9.11 -16.67
CA GLY A 120 -6.37 -10.21 -17.27
C GLY A 120 -5.22 -10.67 -16.37
N VAL A 121 -5.34 -10.47 -15.06
CA VAL A 121 -4.36 -10.96 -14.07
C VAL A 121 -4.38 -12.49 -14.09
N ARG A 122 -3.19 -13.08 -14.31
CA ARG A 122 -3.03 -14.54 -14.43
C ARG A 122 -2.42 -15.18 -13.21
N HIS A 123 -1.80 -14.39 -12.36
CA HIS A 123 -1.21 -14.78 -11.09
C HIS A 123 -1.20 -13.58 -10.17
N PHE A 124 -1.28 -13.79 -8.86
CA PHE A 124 -1.04 -12.70 -7.92
C PHE A 124 -0.08 -13.08 -6.80
N HIS A 125 0.70 -12.11 -6.35
CA HIS A 125 1.66 -12.26 -5.27
C HIS A 125 1.19 -11.49 -4.05
N VAL A 126 1.34 -12.09 -2.88
CA VAL A 126 0.94 -11.49 -1.60
C VAL A 126 2.17 -11.31 -0.74
N HIS A 127 2.37 -10.14 -0.17
CA HIS A 127 3.32 -10.00 0.93
C HIS A 127 2.62 -10.22 2.27
N PHE A 128 3.36 -10.90 3.15
CA PHE A 128 3.01 -11.27 4.51
C PHE A 128 1.96 -12.40 4.64
N ALA A 129 2.14 -13.30 5.60
CA ALA A 129 1.14 -14.28 6.02
C ALA A 129 0.07 -13.63 6.91
N ASN A 130 -0.83 -12.86 6.30
CA ASN A 130 -1.83 -12.09 7.03
C ASN A 130 -3.23 -12.16 6.37
N ARG A 131 -4.10 -11.20 6.70
CA ARG A 131 -5.46 -11.06 6.17
C ARG A 131 -5.54 -11.05 4.63
N ALA A 132 -4.52 -10.55 3.93
CA ALA A 132 -4.45 -10.59 2.48
C ALA A 132 -4.20 -12.01 1.96
N THR A 133 -3.27 -12.75 2.56
CA THR A 133 -3.02 -14.16 2.20
C THR A 133 -4.22 -15.04 2.56
N HIS A 134 -4.94 -14.72 3.64
CA HIS A 134 -6.19 -15.40 3.97
C HIS A 134 -7.28 -15.08 2.93
N THR A 135 -7.35 -13.84 2.46
CA THR A 135 -8.23 -13.43 1.35
C THR A 135 -7.86 -14.14 0.03
N ALA A 136 -6.56 -14.41 -0.20
CA ALA A 136 -6.07 -15.09 -1.39
C ALA A 136 -6.66 -16.50 -1.56
N LEU A 137 -6.88 -17.23 -0.46
CA LEU A 137 -7.53 -18.55 -0.47
C LEU A 137 -8.93 -18.47 -1.11
N PHE A 138 -9.74 -17.50 -0.68
CA PHE A 138 -11.09 -17.28 -1.23
C PHE A 138 -11.03 -16.75 -2.66
N LEU A 139 -10.06 -15.88 -3.00
CA LEU A 139 -9.91 -15.35 -4.35
C LEU A 139 -9.57 -16.47 -5.34
N LYS A 140 -8.62 -17.34 -4.99
CA LYS A 140 -8.29 -18.55 -5.76
C LYS A 140 -9.51 -19.45 -5.92
N ARG A 141 -10.28 -19.68 -4.84
CA ARG A 141 -11.53 -20.48 -4.89
C ARG A 141 -12.58 -19.88 -5.83
N TRP A 142 -12.67 -18.56 -5.91
CA TRP A 142 -13.66 -17.87 -6.75
C TRP A 142 -13.26 -17.81 -8.21
N ALA A 143 -12.12 -17.20 -8.53
CA ALA A 143 -11.70 -16.93 -9.91
C ALA A 143 -10.71 -17.94 -10.49
N GLY A 144 -10.19 -18.87 -9.68
CA GLY A 144 -9.18 -19.82 -10.14
C GLY A 144 -7.83 -19.18 -10.45
N VAL A 145 -7.60 -17.92 -10.08
CA VAL A 145 -6.32 -17.25 -10.28
C VAL A 145 -5.33 -17.79 -9.25
N PRO A 146 -4.19 -18.38 -9.67
CA PRO A 146 -3.17 -18.88 -8.75
C PRO A 146 -2.50 -17.72 -7.99
N PHE A 147 -1.95 -18.05 -6.83
CA PHE A 147 -1.20 -17.09 -6.03
C PHE A 147 0.10 -17.66 -5.47
N SER A 148 0.96 -16.74 -5.06
CA SER A 148 2.18 -17.02 -4.29
C SER A 148 2.28 -16.00 -3.18
N PHE A 149 3.09 -16.25 -2.15
CA PHE A 149 3.29 -15.25 -1.11
C PHE A 149 4.67 -15.30 -0.45
N THR A 150 5.07 -14.17 0.11
CA THR A 150 6.32 -13.97 0.84
C THR A 150 5.99 -13.62 2.30
N PRO A 151 5.98 -14.60 3.23
CA PRO A 151 6.01 -14.32 4.67
C PRO A 151 7.36 -13.70 5.07
N HIS A 152 7.37 -12.79 6.04
CA HIS A 152 8.59 -12.01 6.36
C HIS A 152 9.21 -12.36 7.70
N ALA A 153 8.44 -12.40 8.78
CA ALA A 153 8.89 -12.79 10.11
C ALA A 153 7.71 -12.88 11.08
N GLN A 154 7.46 -11.77 11.78
CA GLN A 154 6.48 -11.68 12.85
C GLN A 154 5.08 -12.08 12.39
N ASP A 155 4.76 -11.81 11.13
CA ASP A 155 3.48 -12.13 10.51
C ASP A 155 3.14 -13.61 10.60
N PHE A 156 4.03 -14.52 10.19
CA PHE A 156 3.74 -15.96 10.21
C PHE A 156 4.14 -16.64 11.53
N MET A 157 5.11 -16.07 12.26
CA MET A 157 5.60 -16.65 13.51
C MET A 157 4.68 -16.37 14.70
N ILE A 158 4.02 -15.22 14.71
CA ILE A 158 3.30 -14.72 15.89
C ILE A 158 1.94 -14.15 15.49
N ASP A 159 1.91 -13.16 14.61
CA ASP A 159 0.70 -12.36 14.38
C ASP A 159 -0.43 -13.19 13.74
N LEU A 160 -0.09 -14.19 12.92
CA LEU A 160 -1.07 -15.11 12.34
C LEU A 160 -1.68 -16.03 13.40
N GLY A 161 -0.92 -16.44 14.42
CA GLY A 161 -1.44 -17.18 15.57
C GLY A 161 -2.07 -18.57 15.30
N ASN A 162 -2.02 -19.07 14.06
CA ASN A 162 -2.63 -20.35 13.69
C ASN A 162 -1.83 -21.10 12.60
N ASP A 163 -1.14 -22.16 13.01
CA ASP A 163 -0.31 -22.99 12.14
C ASP A 163 -1.13 -23.76 11.10
N ASP A 164 -2.36 -24.17 11.39
CA ASP A 164 -3.21 -24.89 10.43
C ASP A 164 -3.68 -23.98 9.29
N LEU A 165 -3.94 -22.71 9.59
CA LEU A 165 -4.23 -21.70 8.59
C LEU A 165 -2.98 -21.42 7.74
N LEU A 166 -1.79 -21.34 8.36
CA LEU A 166 -0.53 -21.21 7.63
C LEU A 166 -0.28 -22.40 6.70
N ARG A 167 -0.55 -23.64 7.16
CA ARG A 167 -0.46 -24.86 6.34
C ARG A 167 -1.39 -24.79 5.14
N GLU A 168 -2.63 -24.34 5.31
CA GLU A 168 -3.53 -24.16 4.18
C GLU A 168 -3.03 -23.09 3.20
N MET A 169 -2.53 -21.95 3.69
CA MET A 169 -1.93 -20.91 2.84
C MET A 169 -0.76 -21.45 2.01
N CYS A 170 0.16 -22.19 2.63
CA CYS A 170 1.31 -22.81 1.97
C CYS A 170 0.88 -23.88 0.95
N ARG A 171 -0.11 -24.72 1.30
CA ARG A 171 -0.62 -25.77 0.43
C ARG A 171 -1.22 -25.19 -0.84
N GLU A 172 -2.02 -24.14 -0.70
CA GLU A 172 -2.75 -23.52 -1.80
C GLU A 172 -1.92 -22.57 -2.66
N ALA A 173 -0.78 -22.08 -2.17
CA ALA A 173 0.14 -21.28 -2.98
C ALA A 173 0.85 -22.14 -4.06
N GLU A 174 1.19 -21.52 -5.19
CA GLU A 174 2.04 -22.14 -6.21
C GLU A 174 3.50 -22.20 -5.77
N PHE A 175 3.96 -21.14 -5.09
CA PHE A 175 5.23 -21.11 -4.38
C PHE A 175 5.16 -20.16 -3.19
N VAL A 176 6.03 -20.42 -2.21
CA VAL A 176 6.19 -19.61 -1.00
C VAL A 176 7.64 -19.17 -0.91
N VAL A 177 7.86 -17.88 -0.66
CA VAL A 177 9.20 -17.30 -0.54
C VAL A 177 9.53 -17.07 0.93
N GLY A 178 10.49 -17.81 1.47
CA GLY A 178 11.12 -17.45 2.74
C GLY A 178 12.21 -16.41 2.50
N VAL A 179 12.24 -15.35 3.29
CA VAL A 179 13.22 -14.27 3.14
C VAL A 179 14.62 -14.62 3.65
N SER A 180 14.78 -15.77 4.30
CA SER A 180 16.05 -16.30 4.80
C SER A 180 16.01 -17.82 4.86
N ASP A 181 17.17 -18.48 4.94
CA ASP A 181 17.23 -19.93 5.14
C ASP A 181 16.59 -20.31 6.48
N PHE A 182 16.76 -19.49 7.53
CA PHE A 182 16.02 -19.65 8.79
C PHE A 182 14.49 -19.66 8.57
N SER A 183 13.96 -18.71 7.78
CA SER A 183 12.52 -18.66 7.48
C SER A 183 12.07 -19.88 6.70
N VAL A 184 12.86 -20.31 5.72
CA VAL A 184 12.56 -21.50 4.91
C VAL A 184 12.49 -22.75 5.77
N GLU A 185 13.47 -22.97 6.64
CA GLU A 185 13.50 -24.15 7.52
C GLU A 185 12.35 -24.13 8.52
N LEU A 186 12.02 -22.96 9.08
CA LEU A 186 10.86 -22.83 9.97
C LEU A 186 9.54 -23.09 9.24
N LEU A 187 9.35 -22.52 8.05
CA LEU A 187 8.16 -22.74 7.22
C LEU A 187 8.03 -24.21 6.80
N LYS A 188 9.12 -24.87 6.41
CA LYS A 188 9.13 -26.31 6.06
C LYS A 188 8.80 -27.18 7.26
N LYS A 189 9.30 -26.83 8.45
CA LYS A 189 8.97 -27.53 9.70
C LYS A 189 7.49 -27.38 10.04
N THR A 190 6.92 -26.18 9.89
CA THR A 190 5.51 -25.93 10.19
C THR A 190 4.58 -26.50 9.11
N CYS A 191 5.01 -26.47 7.84
CA CYS A 191 4.24 -26.85 6.64
C CYS A 191 4.96 -27.95 5.82
N PRO A 192 5.18 -29.16 6.37
CA PRO A 192 5.99 -30.20 5.73
C PRO A 192 5.43 -30.64 4.37
N ASP A 193 4.11 -30.69 4.23
CA ASP A 193 3.44 -31.09 2.97
C ASP A 193 3.64 -30.09 1.82
N SER A 194 4.16 -28.89 2.12
CA SER A 194 4.44 -27.83 1.15
C SER A 194 5.94 -27.57 0.98
N ALA A 195 6.82 -28.41 1.55
CA ALA A 195 8.24 -28.16 1.62
C ALA A 195 8.91 -27.95 0.24
N GLU A 196 8.43 -28.62 -0.81
CA GLU A 196 8.95 -28.49 -2.17
C GLU A 196 8.62 -27.12 -2.82
N LYS A 197 7.56 -26.45 -2.35
CA LYS A 197 7.12 -25.14 -2.84
C LYS A 197 7.77 -23.97 -2.11
N ILE A 198 8.40 -24.24 -0.96
CA ILE A 198 9.02 -23.22 -0.10
C ILE A 198 10.49 -23.06 -0.53
N GLY A 199 10.81 -21.87 -1.08
CA GLY A 199 12.16 -21.52 -1.51
C GLY A 199 12.64 -20.21 -0.92
N ARG A 200 13.95 -20.00 -0.89
CA ARG A 200 14.54 -18.76 -0.38
C ARG A 200 14.69 -17.73 -1.49
N ILE A 201 14.23 -16.50 -1.23
CA ILE A 201 14.64 -15.29 -1.96
C ILE A 201 14.82 -14.20 -0.91
N TYR A 202 16.03 -13.64 -0.81
CA TYR A 202 16.31 -12.56 0.14
C TYR A 202 15.60 -11.27 -0.26
N ASN A 203 15.36 -10.38 0.71
CA ASN A 203 14.93 -9.02 0.41
C ASN A 203 16.05 -8.27 -0.33
N GLY A 204 15.74 -7.81 -1.55
CA GLY A 204 16.64 -7.10 -2.42
C GLY A 204 16.79 -5.62 -2.07
N ILE A 205 18.02 -5.11 -2.14
CA ILE A 205 18.32 -3.68 -1.98
C ILE A 205 19.15 -3.22 -3.17
N ASP A 206 18.81 -2.05 -3.72
CA ASP A 206 19.61 -1.40 -4.76
C ASP A 206 20.88 -0.82 -4.12
N MET A 207 22.03 -1.45 -4.34
CA MET A 207 23.28 -1.01 -3.72
C MET A 207 23.83 0.28 -4.33
N SER A 208 23.37 0.66 -5.52
CA SER A 208 23.86 1.84 -6.24
C SER A 208 23.48 3.15 -5.55
N VAL A 209 22.40 3.15 -4.76
CA VAL A 209 21.93 4.34 -4.04
C VAL A 209 22.60 4.54 -2.67
N PHE A 210 23.50 3.63 -2.26
CA PHE A 210 24.22 3.71 -0.99
C PHE A 210 25.68 4.16 -1.20
N PRO A 211 26.03 5.38 -0.75
CA PRO A 211 27.37 5.92 -0.90
C PRO A 211 28.36 5.18 0.00
N ARG A 212 29.63 5.10 -0.42
CA ARG A 212 30.67 4.53 0.43
C ARG A 212 30.98 5.48 1.60
N ALA A 213 30.90 4.95 2.82
CA ALA A 213 31.34 5.60 4.04
C ALA A 213 32.86 5.45 4.18
N PRO A 214 33.62 6.56 4.26
CA PRO A 214 35.01 6.49 4.65
C PRO A 214 35.11 6.28 6.17
N VAL A 215 35.84 5.25 6.58
CA VAL A 215 36.21 5.05 8.00
C VAL A 215 37.29 6.09 8.35
N ALA A 216 37.01 6.92 9.34
CA ALA A 216 37.94 7.95 9.80
C ALA A 216 39.24 7.34 10.33
N ASP A 217 40.36 8.01 10.08
CA ASP A 217 41.68 7.60 10.56
C ASP A 217 41.85 7.84 12.08
N ASP A 218 41.23 8.90 12.59
CA ASP A 218 41.35 9.37 13.96
C ASP A 218 40.00 9.84 14.54
N GLY A 219 40.00 10.16 15.84
CA GLY A 219 38.83 10.61 16.58
C GLY A 219 37.94 9.49 17.14
N PRO A 220 36.78 9.86 17.71
CA PRO A 220 35.85 8.90 18.30
C PRO A 220 35.35 7.89 17.27
N LEU A 221 35.14 6.64 17.69
CA LEU A 221 34.41 5.66 16.88
C LEU A 221 32.96 6.12 16.67
N ARG A 222 32.57 6.40 15.42
CA ARG A 222 31.20 6.81 15.09
C ARG A 222 30.33 5.58 14.81
N ILE A 223 29.50 5.21 15.77
CA ILE A 223 28.59 4.07 15.71
C ILE A 223 27.21 4.56 15.26
N ILE A 224 26.57 3.82 14.37
CA ILE A 224 25.18 4.06 13.98
C ILE A 224 24.33 2.80 14.13
N SER A 225 23.11 2.99 14.61
CA SER A 225 22.09 1.96 14.68
C SER A 225 20.76 2.51 14.20
N ILE A 226 19.99 1.72 13.44
CA ILE A 226 18.77 2.20 12.79
C ILE A 226 17.68 1.14 12.89
N GLY A 227 16.48 1.54 13.30
CA GLY A 227 15.32 0.65 13.35
C GLY A 227 14.22 1.16 14.27
N ARG A 228 13.06 0.50 14.21
CA ARG A 228 11.94 0.79 15.13
C ARG A 228 12.37 0.55 16.58
N LEU A 229 12.07 1.47 17.50
CA LEU A 229 12.45 1.35 18.91
C LEU A 229 11.52 0.38 19.66
N ILE A 230 11.82 -0.92 19.53
CA ILE A 230 11.12 -2.05 20.15
C ILE A 230 12.12 -3.06 20.72
N GLU A 231 11.62 -3.96 21.57
CA GLU A 231 12.42 -4.93 22.34
C GLU A 231 13.42 -5.71 21.49
N PHE A 232 12.95 -6.43 20.46
CA PHE A 232 13.79 -7.36 19.68
C PHE A 232 14.86 -6.69 18.82
N LYS A 233 14.85 -5.37 18.65
CA LYS A 233 15.96 -4.64 18.02
C LYS A 233 17.17 -4.51 18.94
N GLY A 234 16.98 -4.74 20.24
CA GLY A 234 18.08 -4.87 21.21
C GLY A 234 18.90 -3.59 21.42
N PHE A 235 18.34 -2.41 21.18
CA PHE A 235 19.03 -1.13 21.42
C PHE A 235 19.49 -0.98 22.88
N HIS A 236 18.75 -1.55 23.83
CA HIS A 236 19.11 -1.55 25.25
C HIS A 236 20.43 -2.30 25.51
N HIS A 237 20.67 -3.44 24.86
CA HIS A 237 21.94 -4.16 24.94
C HIS A 237 23.08 -3.39 24.27
N LEU A 238 22.81 -2.71 23.14
CA LEU A 238 23.81 -1.84 22.50
C LEU A 238 24.19 -0.67 23.41
N ILE A 239 23.22 -0.01 24.04
CA ILE A 239 23.46 1.09 25.00
C ILE A 239 24.25 0.58 26.22
N ALA A 240 23.90 -0.59 26.77
CA ALA A 240 24.65 -1.19 27.88
C ALA A 240 26.10 -1.54 27.50
N ALA A 241 26.31 -2.09 26.29
CA ALA A 241 27.65 -2.33 25.74
C ALA A 241 28.45 -1.02 25.57
N CYS A 242 27.82 0.07 25.12
CA CYS A 242 28.43 1.41 25.09
C CYS A 242 28.84 1.91 26.48
N GLY A 243 28.09 1.58 27.54
CA GLY A 243 28.48 1.83 28.92
C GLY A 243 29.81 1.14 29.28
N GLN A 244 29.96 -0.14 28.90
CA GLN A 244 31.21 -0.90 29.11
C GLN A 244 32.36 -0.36 28.25
N LEU A 245 32.06 0.09 27.03
CA LEU A 245 33.02 0.72 26.11
C LEU A 245 33.60 2.02 26.69
N LYS A 246 32.75 2.87 27.26
CA LYS A 246 33.15 4.10 27.98
C LYS A 246 34.03 3.80 29.18
N GLN A 247 33.66 2.81 29.99
CA GLN A 247 34.46 2.38 31.16
C GLN A 247 35.84 1.86 30.75
N SER A 248 35.95 1.27 29.56
CA SER A 248 37.21 0.78 28.99
C SER A 248 38.07 1.88 28.35
N GLY A 249 37.63 3.14 28.40
CA GLY A 249 38.38 4.29 27.91
C GLY A 249 38.37 4.48 26.39
N VAL A 250 37.46 3.82 25.67
CA VAL A 250 37.29 4.00 24.22
C VAL A 250 36.42 5.23 23.97
N ASP A 251 36.91 6.14 23.13
CA ASP A 251 36.16 7.33 22.68
C ASP A 251 35.21 6.96 21.53
N PHE A 252 33.92 7.30 21.66
CA PHE A 252 32.89 6.95 20.69
C PHE A 252 31.70 7.90 20.71
N THR A 253 30.93 7.88 19.63
CA THR A 253 29.56 8.39 19.56
C THR A 253 28.63 7.31 19.02
N LEU A 254 27.38 7.30 19.45
CA LEU A 254 26.33 6.43 18.95
C LEU A 254 25.12 7.25 18.53
N THR A 255 24.74 7.15 17.27
CA THR A 255 23.47 7.70 16.78
C THR A 255 22.46 6.58 16.56
N ILE A 256 21.30 6.67 17.21
CA ILE A 256 20.18 5.75 17.02
C ILE A 256 19.08 6.47 16.24
N ILE A 257 18.79 5.99 15.02
CA ILE A 257 17.72 6.54 14.16
C ILE A 257 16.50 5.63 14.20
N GLY A 258 15.34 6.20 14.51
CA GLY A 258 14.08 5.50 14.55
C GLY A 258 13.14 6.05 15.62
N ASP A 259 11.96 5.44 15.69
CA ASP A 259 10.93 5.74 16.69
C ASP A 259 10.22 4.45 17.09
N GLY A 260 9.57 4.44 18.24
CA GLY A 260 8.83 3.32 18.77
C GLY A 260 8.56 3.42 20.26
N PRO A 261 7.73 2.50 20.79
CA PRO A 261 7.27 2.52 22.18
C PRO A 261 8.39 2.45 23.23
N TRP A 262 9.62 2.05 22.85
CA TRP A 262 10.75 1.98 23.77
C TRP A 262 11.54 3.30 23.88
N GLN A 263 11.14 4.38 23.19
CA GLN A 263 11.89 5.64 23.20
C GLN A 263 12.18 6.16 24.63
N GLU A 264 11.15 6.26 25.48
CA GLU A 264 11.32 6.73 26.87
C GLU A 264 12.20 5.79 27.70
N LYS A 265 12.02 4.47 27.53
CA LYS A 265 12.81 3.44 28.21
C LYS A 265 14.29 3.52 27.84
N LEU A 266 14.60 3.73 26.55
CA LEU A 266 15.98 3.87 26.07
C LEU A 266 16.62 5.18 26.56
N ALA A 267 15.87 6.29 26.53
CA ALA A 267 16.34 7.56 27.06
C ALA A 267 16.68 7.49 28.56
N ALA A 268 15.84 6.79 29.35
CA ALA A 268 16.11 6.57 30.77
C ALA A 268 17.38 5.74 31.00
N LEU A 269 17.62 4.70 30.19
CA LEU A 269 18.83 3.88 30.28
C LEU A 269 20.10 4.68 29.94
N ILE A 270 20.04 5.55 28.93
CA ILE A 270 21.15 6.43 28.56
C ILE A 270 21.50 7.36 29.73
N LEU A 271 20.50 7.93 30.39
CA LEU A 271 20.67 8.77 31.57
C LEU A 271 21.24 7.99 32.76
N GLU A 272 20.72 6.79 33.02
CA GLU A 272 21.19 5.90 34.11
C GLU A 272 22.68 5.56 33.98
N LEU A 273 23.13 5.30 32.74
CA LEU A 273 24.53 4.97 32.45
C LEU A 273 25.43 6.19 32.27
N GLY A 274 24.88 7.42 32.33
CA GLY A 274 25.62 8.66 32.14
C GLY A 274 26.21 8.81 30.73
N LEU A 275 25.45 8.43 29.70
CA LEU A 275 25.85 8.36 28.30
C LEU A 275 25.25 9.47 27.41
N GLU A 276 24.70 10.53 28.01
CA GLU A 276 23.95 11.58 27.29
C GLU A 276 24.82 12.40 26.33
N LYS A 277 26.15 12.37 26.51
CA LYS A 277 27.11 13.06 25.62
C LYS A 277 27.53 12.18 24.45
N GLU A 278 27.48 10.87 24.63
CA GLU A 278 27.95 9.89 23.67
C GLU A 278 26.81 9.36 22.78
N ILE A 279 25.56 9.35 23.27
CA ILE A 279 24.42 8.71 22.59
C ILE A 279 23.34 9.73 22.22
N ASP A 280 22.97 9.75 20.93
CA ASP A 280 21.87 10.57 20.38
C ASP A 280 20.71 9.69 19.89
N LEU A 281 19.50 9.95 20.39
CA LEU A 281 18.24 9.37 19.89
C LEU A 281 17.66 10.33 18.83
N ALA A 282 18.04 10.13 17.58
CA ALA A 282 17.85 11.10 16.50
C ALA A 282 16.41 11.17 15.93
N GLY A 283 15.50 10.29 16.38
CA GLY A 283 14.13 10.18 15.89
C GLY A 283 14.02 9.64 14.46
N VAL A 284 12.85 9.79 13.84
CA VAL A 284 12.62 9.40 12.43
C VAL A 284 13.34 10.35 11.48
N LYS A 285 13.96 9.81 10.42
CA LYS A 285 14.67 10.54 9.37
C LYS A 285 14.18 10.15 7.98
N SER A 286 14.35 11.04 7.00
CA SER A 286 14.13 10.71 5.58
C SER A 286 15.15 9.68 5.08
N GLN A 287 14.90 9.07 3.92
CA GLN A 287 15.82 8.08 3.37
C GLN A 287 17.19 8.71 3.01
N GLU A 288 17.20 9.97 2.54
CA GLU A 288 18.40 10.74 2.21
C GLU A 288 19.20 11.02 3.49
N GLN A 289 18.50 11.40 4.56
CA GLN A 289 19.11 11.63 5.87
C GLN A 289 19.69 10.33 6.46
N VAL A 290 19.00 9.20 6.30
CA VAL A 290 19.51 7.87 6.71
C VAL A 290 20.78 7.52 5.93
N LYS A 291 20.79 7.69 4.60
CA LYS A 291 21.98 7.44 3.76
C LYS A 291 23.15 8.33 4.16
N ALA A 292 22.89 9.62 4.41
CA ALA A 292 23.91 10.55 4.87
C ALA A 292 24.46 10.20 6.26
N ALA A 293 23.61 9.73 7.18
CA ALA A 293 24.05 9.29 8.50
C ALA A 293 24.92 8.02 8.41
N LEU A 294 24.49 7.02 7.60
CA LEU A 294 25.30 5.82 7.33
C LEU A 294 26.65 6.20 6.69
N GLN A 295 26.67 7.13 5.74
CA GLN A 295 27.90 7.60 5.09
C GLN A 295 28.88 8.25 6.07
N ASN A 296 28.36 8.91 7.11
CA ASN A 296 29.15 9.65 8.10
C ASN A 296 29.44 8.82 9.37
N SER A 297 29.37 7.50 9.28
CA SER A 297 29.64 6.57 10.39
C SER A 297 30.82 5.66 10.08
N ASP A 298 31.39 5.03 11.10
CA ASP A 298 32.51 4.08 10.98
C ASP A 298 32.06 2.63 11.11
N VAL A 299 31.02 2.36 11.91
CA VAL A 299 30.51 1.02 12.21
C VAL A 299 28.99 1.06 12.31
N PHE A 300 28.32 0.07 11.72
CA PHE A 300 26.90 -0.17 12.01
C PHE A 300 26.78 -1.24 13.09
N ALA A 301 25.99 -0.98 14.14
CA ALA A 301 25.77 -1.91 15.23
C ALA A 301 24.28 -2.16 15.48
N LEU A 302 23.88 -3.43 15.64
CA LEU A 302 22.50 -3.79 15.98
C LEU A 302 22.47 -5.07 16.82
N GLY A 303 22.01 -4.96 18.07
CA GLY A 303 22.03 -6.04 19.06
C GLY A 303 20.80 -6.94 19.07
N CYS A 304 20.29 -7.40 17.91
CA CYS A 304 19.01 -8.11 17.83
C CYS A 304 18.86 -9.24 18.87
N ILE A 305 17.66 -9.34 19.46
CA ILE A 305 17.29 -10.40 20.42
C ILE A 305 15.97 -11.08 20.02
N VAL A 306 15.61 -12.13 20.74
CA VAL A 306 14.24 -12.63 20.79
C VAL A 306 13.53 -11.89 21.91
N ASP A 307 12.40 -11.25 21.61
CA ASP A 307 11.64 -10.50 22.62
C ASP A 307 10.84 -11.41 23.57
N SER A 308 10.21 -10.79 24.55
CA SER A 308 9.36 -11.46 25.55
C SER A 308 8.17 -12.24 24.97
N LYS A 309 7.80 -12.00 23.70
CA LYS A 309 6.73 -12.67 22.97
C LYS A 309 7.25 -13.73 22.00
N GLY A 310 8.56 -13.94 21.94
CA GLY A 310 9.19 -14.88 21.00
C GLY A 310 9.47 -14.28 19.61
N ALA A 311 9.29 -12.98 19.41
CA ALA A 311 9.53 -12.31 18.13
C ALA A 311 11.01 -12.00 17.95
N SER A 312 11.48 -12.03 16.70
CA SER A 312 12.81 -11.53 16.35
C SER A 312 12.81 -10.94 14.96
N ASP A 313 13.81 -10.11 14.67
CA ASP A 313 14.02 -9.57 13.33
C ASP A 313 14.81 -10.56 12.49
N ILE A 314 14.11 -11.31 11.61
CA ILE A 314 14.72 -12.40 10.87
C ILE A 314 15.79 -11.93 9.89
N LEU A 315 15.53 -10.85 9.16
CA LEU A 315 16.43 -10.33 8.12
C LEU A 315 16.41 -8.80 8.14
N PRO A 316 17.10 -8.15 9.09
CA PRO A 316 17.10 -6.70 9.24
C PRO A 316 17.70 -6.04 7.98
N THR A 317 16.88 -5.57 7.04
CA THR A 317 17.34 -5.01 5.75
C THR A 317 18.36 -3.89 5.93
N VAL A 318 18.28 -3.17 7.05
CA VAL A 318 19.22 -2.11 7.42
C VAL A 318 20.67 -2.56 7.60
N ILE A 319 20.92 -3.84 7.91
CA ILE A 319 22.26 -4.42 7.90
C ILE A 319 22.80 -4.42 6.46
N THR A 320 21.98 -4.83 5.49
CA THR A 320 22.34 -4.81 4.07
C THR A 320 22.54 -3.38 3.57
N GLU A 321 21.73 -2.41 4.02
CA GLU A 321 21.92 -0.98 3.71
C GLU A 321 23.27 -0.47 4.22
N ALA A 322 23.64 -0.81 5.46
CA ALA A 322 24.93 -0.47 6.05
C ALA A 322 26.12 -1.14 5.32
N MET A 323 25.97 -2.41 4.93
CA MET A 323 26.94 -3.11 4.08
C MET A 323 27.08 -2.41 2.72
N GLY A 324 25.98 -1.93 2.13
CA GLY A 324 25.99 -1.10 0.92
C GLY A 324 26.85 0.16 1.09
N CYS A 325 26.84 0.77 2.27
CA CYS A 325 27.71 1.88 2.62
C CYS A 325 29.18 1.49 2.92
N SER A 326 29.57 0.22 2.79
CA SER A 326 30.88 -0.30 3.21
C SER A 326 31.16 -0.16 4.71
N LEU A 327 30.13 -0.19 5.56
CA LEU A 327 30.34 -0.25 7.01
C LEU A 327 30.59 -1.69 7.45
N PRO A 328 31.59 -1.96 8.31
CA PRO A 328 31.64 -3.22 9.05
C PRO A 328 30.41 -3.32 9.96
N ILE A 329 29.91 -4.55 10.12
CA ILE A 329 28.71 -4.81 10.91
C ILE A 329 29.10 -5.42 12.25
N VAL A 330 28.54 -4.91 13.35
CA VAL A 330 28.57 -5.55 14.66
C VAL A 330 27.15 -5.95 15.04
N SER A 331 26.87 -7.25 15.14
CA SER A 331 25.51 -7.72 15.42
C SER A 331 25.50 -9.06 16.16
N THR A 332 24.33 -9.68 16.28
CA THR A 332 24.15 -10.92 17.05
C THR A 332 24.06 -12.15 16.15
N ARG A 333 24.47 -13.32 16.65
CA ARG A 333 24.29 -14.62 15.98
C ARG A 333 22.85 -15.11 16.14
N LEU A 334 21.90 -14.37 15.59
CA LEU A 334 20.49 -14.64 15.74
C LEU A 334 19.78 -14.72 14.39
N VAL A 335 18.90 -15.72 14.24
CA VAL A 335 18.02 -15.90 13.08
C VAL A 335 18.75 -15.77 11.74
N GLY A 336 18.37 -14.85 10.84
CA GLY A 336 19.03 -14.66 9.55
C GLY A 336 20.24 -13.72 9.56
N VAL A 337 20.62 -13.12 10.70
CA VAL A 337 21.81 -12.24 10.75
C VAL A 337 23.10 -12.97 10.34
N PRO A 338 23.36 -14.23 10.76
CA PRO A 338 24.51 -15.01 10.26
C PRO A 338 24.49 -15.30 8.75
N GLU A 339 23.33 -15.20 8.09
CA GLU A 339 23.26 -15.32 6.63
C GLU A 339 23.73 -14.03 5.94
N MET A 340 23.54 -12.88 6.62
CA MET A 340 23.91 -11.56 6.13
C MET A 340 25.39 -11.26 6.37
N VAL A 341 25.85 -11.49 7.60
CA VAL A 341 27.18 -11.12 8.08
C VAL A 341 28.03 -12.37 8.26
N ASP A 342 29.14 -12.42 7.52
CA ASP A 342 30.16 -13.42 7.75
C ASP A 342 31.10 -12.96 8.88
N HIS A 343 31.15 -13.75 9.96
CA HIS A 343 31.89 -13.41 11.18
C HIS A 343 33.39 -13.42 10.90
N GLU A 344 34.10 -12.41 11.42
CA GLU A 344 35.54 -12.17 11.18
C GLU A 344 35.89 -11.72 9.75
N GLU A 345 34.95 -11.76 8.80
CA GLU A 345 35.21 -11.35 7.41
C GLU A 345 34.48 -10.07 7.02
N THR A 346 33.17 -9.98 7.23
CA THR A 346 32.36 -8.79 6.90
C THR A 346 31.91 -8.00 8.12
N GLY A 347 32.10 -8.59 9.31
CA GLY A 347 31.69 -8.02 10.57
C GLY A 347 31.99 -8.94 11.75
N LEU A 348 31.55 -8.53 12.93
CA LEU A 348 31.72 -9.26 14.17
C LEU A 348 30.35 -9.64 14.72
N LEU A 349 30.16 -10.94 14.98
CA LEU A 349 28.93 -11.46 15.55
C LEU A 349 29.17 -11.95 16.97
N VAL A 350 28.22 -11.68 17.85
CA VAL A 350 28.23 -12.08 19.26
C VAL A 350 26.95 -12.81 19.63
N GLU A 351 26.89 -13.47 20.77
CA GLU A 351 25.63 -14.08 21.23
C GLU A 351 24.61 -13.01 21.63
N ALA A 352 23.33 -13.28 21.37
CA ALA A 352 22.25 -12.34 21.72
C ALA A 352 22.22 -12.07 23.23
N GLY A 353 22.11 -10.80 23.61
CA GLY A 353 22.14 -10.35 25.01
C GLY A 353 23.53 -10.34 25.67
N ASN A 354 24.61 -10.70 24.96
CA ASN A 354 25.96 -10.62 25.49
C ASN A 354 26.59 -9.24 25.24
N GLU A 355 26.33 -8.32 26.17
CA GLU A 355 26.78 -6.93 26.12
C GLU A 355 28.30 -6.78 26.19
N THR A 356 28.98 -7.69 26.90
CA THR A 356 30.44 -7.67 27.05
C THR A 356 31.14 -8.02 25.74
N ASP A 357 30.70 -9.07 25.05
CA ASP A 357 31.25 -9.39 23.75
C ASP A 357 30.90 -8.33 22.72
N LEU A 358 29.70 -7.73 22.82
CA LEU A 358 29.29 -6.61 21.95
C LEU A 358 30.20 -5.40 22.13
N ALA A 359 30.52 -5.03 23.37
CA ALA A 359 31.47 -3.96 23.67
C ALA A 359 32.88 -4.31 23.19
N GLY A 360 33.33 -5.56 23.37
CA GLY A 360 34.61 -6.04 22.90
C GLY A 360 34.76 -5.96 21.37
N ALA A 361 33.70 -6.31 20.63
CA ALA A 361 33.66 -6.18 19.18
C ALA A 361 33.79 -4.73 18.72
N LEU A 362 33.06 -3.80 19.36
CA LEU A 362 33.16 -2.37 19.08
C LEU A 362 34.56 -1.82 19.42
N ALA A 363 35.12 -2.20 20.56
CA ALA A 363 36.47 -1.80 20.98
C ALA A 363 37.54 -2.28 19.98
N ARG A 364 37.39 -3.50 19.45
CA ARG A 364 38.30 -4.04 18.43
C ARG A 364 38.29 -3.19 17.16
N LEU A 365 37.12 -2.77 16.68
CA LEU A 365 37.01 -1.90 15.51
C LEU A 365 37.45 -0.46 15.79
N ALA A 366 37.33 0.03 17.03
CA ALA A 366 37.88 1.32 17.43
C ALA A 366 39.41 1.34 17.37
N ASN A 367 40.04 0.24 17.82
CA ASN A 367 41.49 0.10 17.92
C ASN A 367 42.17 -0.33 16.60
N ASP A 368 41.45 -1.03 15.72
CA ASP A 368 41.95 -1.49 14.42
C ASP A 368 41.07 -0.96 13.28
N ARG A 369 41.39 0.26 12.82
CA ARG A 369 40.65 0.93 11.74
C ARG A 369 40.86 0.28 10.37
N ASP A 370 41.97 -0.42 10.17
CA ASP A 370 42.22 -1.16 8.93
C ASP A 370 41.38 -2.44 8.85
N LEU A 371 41.16 -3.10 9.98
CA LEU A 371 40.18 -4.18 10.09
C LEU A 371 38.77 -3.67 9.76
N ALA A 372 38.35 -2.55 10.35
CA ALA A 372 37.04 -1.94 10.08
C ALA A 372 36.83 -1.67 8.57
N ARG A 373 37.83 -1.08 7.91
CA ARG A 373 37.81 -0.86 6.45
C ARG A 373 37.78 -2.14 5.64
N THR A 374 38.52 -3.15 6.06
CA THR A 374 38.61 -4.43 5.36
C THR A 374 37.29 -5.16 5.44
N MET A 375 36.70 -5.26 6.63
CA MET A 375 35.38 -5.84 6.86
C MET A 375 34.29 -5.08 6.11
N GLY A 376 34.30 -3.74 6.16
CA GLY A 376 33.32 -2.93 5.45
C GLY A 376 33.35 -3.13 3.93
N ARG A 377 34.55 -3.18 3.32
CA ARG A 377 34.70 -3.49 1.89
C ARG A 377 34.24 -4.92 1.56
N ALA A 378 34.54 -5.89 2.41
CA ALA A 378 34.10 -7.27 2.24
C ALA A 378 32.56 -7.37 2.35
N GLY A 379 31.97 -6.67 3.33
CA GLY A 379 30.52 -6.56 3.52
C GLY A 379 29.83 -5.99 2.29
N ARG A 380 30.35 -4.89 1.71
CA ARG A 380 29.78 -4.34 0.47
C ARG A 380 29.82 -5.34 -0.69
N LYS A 381 30.94 -6.02 -0.91
CA LYS A 381 31.06 -7.06 -1.96
C LYS A 381 30.08 -8.21 -1.74
N ARG A 382 29.88 -8.63 -0.49
CA ARG A 382 28.89 -9.64 -0.13
C ARG A 382 27.47 -9.14 -0.44
N ALA A 383 27.15 -7.91 -0.05
CA ALA A 383 25.85 -7.30 -0.35
C ALA A 383 25.57 -7.24 -1.87
N GLU A 384 26.53 -6.76 -2.65
CA GLU A 384 26.44 -6.68 -4.12
C GLU A 384 26.29 -8.05 -4.81
N SER A 385 26.75 -9.14 -4.19
CA SER A 385 26.71 -10.50 -4.77
C SER A 385 25.54 -11.37 -4.32
N ILE A 386 24.92 -11.06 -3.17
CA ILE A 386 23.84 -11.88 -2.59
C ILE A 386 22.52 -11.11 -2.50
N PHE A 387 22.57 -9.86 -2.05
CA PHE A 387 21.38 -9.08 -1.66
C PHE A 387 21.03 -7.96 -2.65
N GLU A 388 21.82 -7.79 -3.71
CA GLU A 388 21.53 -6.82 -4.76
C GLU A 388 20.15 -7.08 -5.38
N LEU A 389 19.37 -6.02 -5.55
CA LEU A 389 17.99 -6.08 -6.03
C LEU A 389 17.87 -6.84 -7.35
N LYS A 390 18.82 -6.66 -8.28
CA LYS A 390 18.80 -7.36 -9.58
C LYS A 390 18.93 -8.89 -9.45
N ILE A 391 19.57 -9.38 -8.39
CA ILE A 391 19.80 -10.82 -8.16
C ILE A 391 18.53 -11.43 -7.56
N THR A 392 18.02 -10.83 -6.49
CA THR A 392 16.82 -11.29 -5.78
C THR A 392 15.57 -11.19 -6.64
N SER A 393 15.37 -10.06 -7.33
CA SER A 393 14.28 -9.92 -8.30
C SER A 393 14.44 -10.88 -9.49
N GLY A 394 15.67 -11.17 -9.94
CA GLY A 394 15.95 -12.18 -10.96
C GLY A 394 15.42 -13.57 -10.58
N GLN A 395 15.67 -13.99 -9.33
CA GLN A 395 15.15 -15.26 -8.78
C GLN A 395 13.62 -15.26 -8.71
N LEU A 396 13.00 -14.14 -8.30
CA LEU A 396 11.55 -14.03 -8.23
C LEU A 396 10.91 -14.04 -9.63
N ILE A 397 11.55 -13.37 -10.60
CA ILE A 397 11.15 -13.38 -12.00
C ILE A 397 11.12 -14.82 -12.55
N GLU A 398 12.13 -15.65 -12.21
CA GLU A 398 12.15 -17.06 -12.61
C GLU A 398 10.97 -17.84 -12.00
N LYS A 399 10.65 -17.60 -10.71
CA LYS A 399 9.48 -18.20 -10.06
C LYS A 399 8.16 -17.76 -10.70
N PHE A 400 8.02 -16.49 -11.06
CA PHE A 400 6.82 -16.04 -11.77
C PHE A 400 6.74 -16.65 -13.17
N ARG A 401 7.84 -16.70 -13.92
CA ARG A 401 7.86 -17.33 -15.25
C ARG A 401 7.53 -18.82 -15.18
N SER A 402 7.86 -19.52 -14.10
CA SER A 402 7.54 -20.95 -13.98
C SER A 402 6.05 -21.22 -13.74
N VAL A 403 5.28 -20.24 -13.24
CA VAL A 403 3.85 -20.40 -12.92
C VAL A 403 2.93 -19.64 -13.88
N LEU A 404 3.47 -18.67 -14.62
CA LEU A 404 2.70 -17.94 -15.60
C LEU A 404 2.51 -18.78 -16.87
N PRO A 405 1.28 -18.84 -17.42
CA PRO A 405 1.04 -19.49 -18.69
C PRO A 405 1.68 -18.72 -19.86
N GLU A 406 1.99 -19.42 -20.97
CA GLU A 406 2.44 -18.78 -22.20
C GLU A 406 1.44 -17.73 -22.71
N ALA A 407 1.98 -16.68 -23.33
CA ALA A 407 1.31 -15.42 -23.60
C ALA A 407 -0.12 -15.56 -24.17
N THR A 408 -1.04 -14.78 -23.61
CA THR A 408 -2.40 -14.60 -24.13
C THR A 408 -2.67 -13.14 -24.46
N THR A 409 -3.70 -12.91 -25.26
CA THR A 409 -4.15 -11.60 -25.73
C THR A 409 -4.35 -10.64 -24.57
N ASP A 410 -3.64 -9.51 -24.60
CA ASP A 410 -3.92 -8.39 -23.71
C ASP A 410 -5.36 -7.93 -23.95
N LEU A 411 -6.15 -7.79 -22.89
CA LEU A 411 -7.38 -7.02 -22.97
C LEU A 411 -6.95 -5.56 -23.05
N SER A 412 -6.77 -5.05 -24.27
CA SER A 412 -6.44 -3.65 -24.51
C SER A 412 -7.47 -2.75 -23.85
N LEU A 413 -7.08 -2.10 -22.76
CA LEU A 413 -7.86 -1.05 -22.08
C LEU A 413 -7.68 0.33 -22.74
N ALA A 414 -6.85 0.41 -23.78
CA ALA A 414 -6.62 1.65 -24.52
C ALA A 414 -7.86 2.04 -25.34
N GLY A 415 -8.14 3.35 -25.39
CA GLY A 415 -9.27 3.89 -26.16
C GLY A 415 -10.62 3.90 -25.44
N GLN A 416 -10.65 3.58 -24.15
CA GLN A 416 -11.87 3.66 -23.33
C GLN A 416 -12.38 5.10 -23.20
N THR A 417 -13.70 5.25 -23.10
CA THR A 417 -14.32 6.46 -22.56
C THR A 417 -14.52 6.26 -21.06
N TRP A 418 -14.00 7.19 -20.25
CA TRP A 418 -14.16 7.15 -18.80
C TRP A 418 -15.34 8.02 -18.38
N VAL A 419 -16.25 7.47 -17.58
CA VAL A 419 -17.43 8.20 -17.11
C VAL A 419 -17.34 8.39 -15.60
N LEU A 420 -17.42 9.65 -15.16
CA LEU A 420 -17.34 10.03 -13.76
C LEU A 420 -18.74 10.24 -13.16
N LEU A 421 -18.97 9.61 -12.01
CA LEU A 421 -20.23 9.61 -11.27
C LEU A 421 -19.99 10.08 -9.82
N ASP A 422 -20.91 10.88 -9.26
CA ASP A 422 -20.83 11.28 -7.84
C ASP A 422 -21.20 10.14 -6.89
N GLU A 423 -22.22 9.37 -7.25
CA GLU A 423 -22.78 8.30 -6.42
C GLU A 423 -23.23 7.15 -7.30
N PHE A 424 -23.04 5.90 -6.84
CA PHE A 424 -23.51 4.72 -7.52
C PHE A 424 -24.38 3.78 -6.65
N PRO A 425 -25.56 3.34 -7.12
CA PRO A 425 -26.32 3.93 -8.22
C PRO A 425 -26.70 5.36 -7.85
N VAL A 426 -26.88 6.26 -8.81
CA VAL A 426 -27.29 7.63 -8.51
C VAL A 426 -28.66 7.61 -7.80
N SER A 427 -28.72 8.04 -6.52
CA SER A 427 -29.91 7.88 -5.67
C SER A 427 -30.71 9.14 -5.38
N SER A 428 -30.64 10.17 -6.24
CA SER A 428 -31.51 11.31 -6.05
C SER A 428 -32.97 10.88 -6.26
N SER A 429 -33.74 10.96 -5.18
CA SER A 429 -35.01 10.27 -4.96
C SER A 429 -36.20 10.81 -5.75
N ARG A 430 -35.98 11.51 -6.88
CA ARG A 430 -37.08 12.21 -7.58
C ARG A 430 -37.13 12.18 -9.12
N ASN A 431 -36.10 11.78 -9.87
CA ASN A 431 -36.12 11.99 -11.32
C ASN A 431 -35.75 10.74 -12.14
N GLU A 432 -36.73 10.19 -12.88
CA GLU A 432 -36.52 9.19 -13.95
C GLU A 432 -35.48 9.66 -14.99
N TRP A 433 -35.35 10.98 -15.17
CA TRP A 433 -34.40 11.63 -16.08
C TRP A 433 -32.92 11.33 -15.79
N GLU A 434 -32.49 11.16 -14.53
CA GLU A 434 -31.08 10.88 -14.21
C GLU A 434 -30.69 9.44 -14.54
N ARG A 435 -31.63 8.51 -14.37
CA ARG A 435 -31.46 7.12 -14.80
C ARG A 435 -31.43 7.07 -16.32
N GLU A 436 -32.35 7.77 -16.98
CA GLU A 436 -32.36 7.91 -18.43
C GLU A 436 -31.12 8.60 -18.99
N SER A 437 -30.49 9.58 -18.33
CA SER A 437 -29.27 10.23 -18.85
C SER A 437 -28.07 9.30 -18.80
N ILE A 438 -27.86 8.54 -17.70
CA ILE A 438 -26.78 7.54 -17.63
C ILE A 438 -27.06 6.36 -18.55
N LEU A 439 -28.32 5.93 -18.67
CA LEU A 439 -28.77 4.92 -19.62
C LEU A 439 -28.57 5.36 -21.07
N THR A 440 -28.89 6.62 -21.37
CA THR A 440 -28.72 7.20 -22.69
C THR A 440 -27.24 7.43 -22.95
N GLU A 441 -26.43 7.87 -22.01
CA GLU A 441 -24.99 8.11 -22.22
C GLU A 441 -24.18 6.81 -22.28
N ALA A 442 -24.44 5.84 -21.39
CA ALA A 442 -23.80 4.53 -21.44
C ALA A 442 -24.31 3.70 -22.62
N GLY A 443 -25.61 3.75 -22.90
CA GLY A 443 -26.23 3.19 -24.10
C GLY A 443 -25.69 3.82 -25.37
N PHE A 444 -25.63 5.16 -25.46
CA PHE A 444 -25.12 5.91 -26.61
C PHE A 444 -23.63 5.66 -26.85
N ALA A 445 -22.81 5.64 -25.80
CA ALA A 445 -21.38 5.33 -25.94
C ALA A 445 -21.14 3.89 -26.42
N THR A 446 -21.98 2.94 -25.98
CA THR A 446 -21.89 1.53 -26.40
C THR A 446 -22.45 1.32 -27.82
N GLU A 447 -23.60 1.92 -28.15
CA GLU A 447 -24.32 1.76 -29.43
C GLU A 447 -23.76 2.60 -30.58
N HIS A 448 -23.24 3.81 -30.34
CA HIS A 448 -22.82 4.74 -31.40
C HIS A 448 -21.31 4.82 -31.64
N HIS A 449 -20.48 4.31 -30.73
CA HIS A 449 -19.03 4.41 -30.86
C HIS A 449 -18.29 3.07 -30.82
N GLY A 450 -18.91 1.98 -30.35
CA GLY A 450 -18.21 0.71 -30.13
C GLY A 450 -17.06 0.82 -29.12
N ASP A 451 -17.02 1.91 -28.35
CA ASP A 451 -15.96 2.19 -27.37
C ASP A 451 -16.25 1.40 -26.08
N SER A 452 -15.22 0.83 -25.47
CA SER A 452 -15.33 0.27 -24.12
C SER A 452 -15.46 1.40 -23.09
N ILE A 453 -16.36 1.23 -22.11
CA ILE A 453 -16.64 2.22 -21.07
C ILE A 453 -16.01 1.77 -19.75
N GLN A 454 -15.38 2.70 -19.04
CA GLN A 454 -14.96 2.51 -17.64
C GLN A 454 -15.67 3.53 -16.76
N LEU A 455 -16.36 3.05 -15.73
CA LEU A 455 -17.08 3.92 -14.79
C LEU A 455 -16.21 4.20 -13.55
N PHE A 456 -16.23 5.44 -13.07
CA PHE A 456 -15.61 5.87 -11.83
C PHE A 456 -16.64 6.55 -10.92
N ALA A 457 -16.87 5.99 -9.73
CA ALA A 457 -17.88 6.50 -8.79
C ALA A 457 -17.26 7.03 -7.50
N ALA A 458 -17.62 8.26 -7.10
CA ALA A 458 -17.10 8.88 -5.88
C ALA A 458 -17.70 8.32 -4.58
N SER A 459 -18.90 7.76 -4.65
CA SER A 459 -19.58 7.15 -3.50
C SER A 459 -20.57 6.09 -3.96
N ALA A 460 -21.15 5.38 -3.00
CA ALA A 460 -22.24 4.45 -3.26
C ALA A 460 -23.51 4.83 -2.51
N ALA A 461 -24.67 4.69 -3.16
CA ALA A 461 -25.94 5.00 -2.55
C ALA A 461 -26.22 4.13 -1.33
N ARG A 462 -26.88 4.75 -0.34
CA ARG A 462 -27.22 4.06 0.91
C ARG A 462 -28.25 2.95 0.69
N ASN A 463 -29.15 3.10 -0.28
CA ASN A 463 -30.21 2.15 -0.60
C ASN A 463 -30.15 1.74 -2.07
N PHE A 464 -29.94 0.45 -2.33
CA PHE A 464 -30.08 -0.14 -3.65
C PHE A 464 -31.52 -0.60 -3.85
N GLU A 465 -32.27 0.01 -4.77
CA GLU A 465 -33.62 -0.46 -5.14
C GLU A 465 -33.51 -1.78 -5.91
N LYS A 466 -33.93 -2.88 -5.26
CA LYS A 466 -33.73 -4.30 -5.66
C LYS A 466 -34.34 -4.77 -7.00
N GLY A 467 -34.93 -3.88 -7.81
CA GLY A 467 -35.65 -4.28 -9.03
C GLY A 467 -35.08 -3.78 -10.35
N ARG A 468 -34.53 -2.56 -10.40
CA ARG A 468 -34.28 -1.86 -11.68
C ARG A 468 -32.80 -1.68 -12.06
N THR A 469 -31.87 -1.90 -11.13
CA THR A 469 -30.42 -1.84 -11.42
C THR A 469 -29.92 -3.08 -12.17
N ASN A 470 -30.52 -4.25 -11.93
CA ASN A 470 -30.18 -5.51 -12.60
C ASN A 470 -30.72 -5.57 -14.05
N GLU A 471 -31.76 -4.82 -14.38
CA GLU A 471 -32.31 -4.71 -15.75
C GLU A 471 -31.42 -3.87 -16.67
N VAL A 472 -30.66 -2.94 -16.09
CA VAL A 472 -29.96 -1.87 -16.79
C VAL A 472 -28.47 -2.15 -16.96
N PHE A 473 -27.85 -2.73 -15.93
CA PHE A 473 -26.47 -3.19 -15.99
C PHE A 473 -26.40 -4.53 -15.27
N PRO A 474 -26.64 -5.65 -15.96
CA PRO A 474 -26.65 -6.99 -15.35
C PRO A 474 -25.41 -7.25 -14.48
N ASN A 475 -24.27 -6.62 -14.83
CA ASN A 475 -22.96 -6.77 -14.18
C ASN A 475 -22.32 -5.43 -13.75
N TRP A 476 -23.08 -4.40 -13.34
CA TRP A 476 -22.50 -3.07 -13.01
C TRP A 476 -21.39 -3.13 -11.97
N ALA A 477 -21.51 -4.00 -10.96
CA ALA A 477 -20.57 -4.05 -9.84
C ALA A 477 -19.18 -4.50 -10.30
N GLU A 478 -19.13 -5.15 -11.45
CA GLU A 478 -17.91 -5.56 -12.11
C GLU A 478 -17.28 -4.38 -12.89
N ALA A 479 -18.06 -3.41 -13.38
CA ALA A 479 -17.65 -2.37 -14.35
C ALA A 479 -17.27 -1.02 -13.72
N ILE A 480 -17.29 -0.91 -12.40
CA ILE A 480 -17.10 0.36 -11.68
C ILE A 480 -15.85 0.29 -10.81
N GLU A 481 -15.00 1.29 -10.98
CA GLU A 481 -13.95 1.62 -10.04
C GLU A 481 -14.46 2.72 -9.10
N PHE A 482 -14.20 2.60 -7.80
CA PHE A 482 -14.55 3.64 -6.84
C PHE A 482 -13.33 4.50 -6.58
N PHE A 483 -13.56 5.80 -6.37
CA PHE A 483 -12.51 6.64 -5.81
C PHE A 483 -12.12 6.10 -4.43
N PRO A 484 -10.83 6.15 -4.08
CA PRO A 484 -10.38 5.62 -2.81
C PRO A 484 -10.80 6.52 -1.65
N ASP A 485 -10.58 6.04 -0.43
CA ASP A 485 -10.83 6.78 0.80
C ASP A 485 -10.13 8.14 0.82
N GLY A 486 -10.69 9.09 1.58
CA GLY A 486 -10.15 10.45 1.72
C GLY A 486 -8.68 10.50 2.15
N LEU A 487 -8.20 9.54 2.96
CA LEU A 487 -6.79 9.44 3.33
C LEU A 487 -5.88 9.15 2.13
N VAL A 488 -6.34 8.37 1.16
CA VAL A 488 -5.59 8.11 -0.07
C VAL A 488 -5.56 9.37 -0.93
N LEU A 489 -6.70 10.03 -1.08
CA LEU A 489 -6.82 11.27 -1.84
C LEU A 489 -5.96 12.40 -1.25
N GLU A 490 -5.91 12.51 0.08
CA GLU A 490 -5.06 13.48 0.78
C GLU A 490 -3.57 13.11 0.66
N ALA A 491 -3.24 11.82 0.66
CA ALA A 491 -1.87 11.38 0.39
C ALA A 491 -1.39 11.84 -0.99
N GLU A 492 -2.17 11.60 -2.05
CA GLU A 492 -1.82 12.04 -3.40
C GLU A 492 -1.62 13.56 -3.45
N TRP A 493 -2.49 14.31 -2.76
CA TRP A 493 -2.39 15.76 -2.66
C TRP A 493 -1.07 16.22 -2.04
N GLN A 494 -0.64 15.60 -0.94
CA GLN A 494 0.58 16.00 -0.23
C GLN A 494 1.86 15.66 -0.99
N ASN A 495 1.83 14.64 -1.85
CA ASN A 495 3.02 14.14 -2.54
C ASN A 495 3.22 14.75 -3.95
N CYS A 496 2.29 15.57 -4.45
CA CYS A 496 2.39 16.16 -5.79
C CYS A 496 2.36 17.71 -5.76
N PRO A 497 3.33 18.39 -5.12
CA PRO A 497 3.30 19.84 -4.89
C PRO A 497 3.16 20.65 -6.17
N ASP A 498 3.86 20.29 -7.24
CA ASP A 498 3.82 21.00 -8.53
C ASP A 498 2.43 20.94 -9.19
N ARG A 499 1.77 19.78 -9.11
CA ARG A 499 0.40 19.63 -9.62
C ARG A 499 -0.59 20.38 -8.75
N VAL A 500 -0.39 20.39 -7.43
CA VAL A 500 -1.21 21.16 -6.48
C VAL A 500 -1.12 22.65 -6.76
N GLU A 501 0.07 23.19 -7.01
CA GLU A 501 0.24 24.60 -7.38
C GLU A 501 -0.53 24.92 -8.67
N LYS A 502 -0.43 24.07 -9.69
CA LYS A 502 -1.21 24.22 -10.93
C LYS A 502 -2.72 24.21 -10.67
N ILE A 503 -3.21 23.29 -9.84
CA ILE A 503 -4.63 23.22 -9.45
C ILE A 503 -5.08 24.48 -8.70
N GLN A 504 -4.26 25.00 -7.79
CA GLN A 504 -4.57 26.23 -7.06
C GLN A 504 -4.67 27.43 -8.01
N ASN A 505 -3.80 27.50 -9.02
CA ASN A 505 -3.89 28.50 -10.08
C ASN A 505 -5.18 28.35 -10.90
N LEU A 506 -5.60 27.12 -11.25
CA LEU A 506 -6.88 26.87 -11.92
C LEU A 506 -8.09 27.37 -11.12
N ARG A 507 -8.08 27.23 -9.79
CA ARG A 507 -9.15 27.75 -8.92
C ARG A 507 -9.36 29.25 -9.10
N SER A 508 -8.27 30.01 -9.22
CA SER A 508 -8.35 31.47 -9.41
C SER A 508 -9.13 31.87 -10.67
N GLN A 509 -9.13 31.01 -11.71
CA GLN A 509 -9.82 31.25 -12.98
C GLN A 509 -11.34 31.06 -12.86
N LEU A 510 -11.80 30.17 -11.97
CA LEU A 510 -13.22 29.91 -11.74
C LEU A 510 -13.89 31.03 -10.93
N GLY A 511 -13.15 31.72 -10.05
CA GLY A 511 -13.68 32.79 -9.20
C GLY A 511 -14.50 32.25 -8.02
N THR A 512 -15.43 33.05 -7.47
CA THR A 512 -16.25 32.67 -6.30
C THR A 512 -17.47 31.78 -6.64
N GLY A 513 -17.64 31.39 -7.90
CA GLY A 513 -18.78 30.59 -8.37
C GLY A 513 -18.70 29.09 -8.06
N VAL A 514 -17.70 28.68 -7.28
CA VAL A 514 -17.49 27.31 -6.82
C VAL A 514 -17.14 27.34 -5.35
N ASP A 515 -17.87 26.56 -4.55
CA ASP A 515 -17.55 26.39 -3.13
C ASP A 515 -16.13 25.84 -2.93
N THR A 516 -15.46 26.30 -1.88
CA THR A 516 -14.05 25.97 -1.63
C THR A 516 -13.86 24.51 -1.27
N GLU A 517 -14.70 23.98 -0.40
CA GLU A 517 -14.64 22.58 0.04
C GLU A 517 -14.94 21.65 -1.13
N TYR A 518 -16.00 21.96 -1.89
CA TYR A 518 -16.35 21.24 -3.11
C TYR A 518 -15.21 21.24 -4.13
N PHE A 519 -14.59 22.39 -4.42
CA PHE A 519 -13.48 22.47 -5.37
C PHE A 519 -12.32 21.55 -4.96
N PHE A 520 -11.90 21.63 -3.70
CA PHE A 520 -10.77 20.83 -3.22
C PHE A 520 -11.10 19.33 -3.09
N SER A 521 -12.38 18.98 -2.90
CA SER A 521 -12.84 17.58 -3.00
C SER A 521 -12.69 17.05 -4.43
N GLN A 522 -13.19 17.80 -5.43
CA GLN A 522 -13.06 17.44 -6.84
C GLN A 522 -11.60 17.47 -7.34
N ALA A 523 -10.79 18.38 -6.82
CA ALA A 523 -9.39 18.51 -7.18
C ALA A 523 -8.54 17.31 -6.71
N ARG A 524 -8.77 16.80 -5.50
CA ARG A 524 -8.08 15.59 -5.02
C ARG A 524 -8.46 14.36 -5.84
N ARG A 525 -9.75 14.23 -6.18
CA ARG A 525 -10.24 13.18 -7.11
C ARG A 525 -9.58 13.28 -8.48
N ALA A 526 -9.50 14.50 -9.03
CA ALA A 526 -8.87 14.75 -10.31
C ALA A 526 -7.37 14.43 -10.30
N LEU A 527 -6.67 14.77 -9.21
CA LEU A 527 -5.26 14.46 -9.05
C LEU A 527 -5.01 12.94 -9.02
N PHE A 528 -5.82 12.20 -8.26
CA PHE A 528 -5.79 10.73 -8.25
C PHE A 528 -6.05 10.15 -9.65
N LEU A 529 -7.09 10.63 -10.35
CA LEU A 529 -7.42 10.15 -11.70
C LEU A 529 -6.35 10.50 -12.73
N ALA A 530 -5.73 11.68 -12.66
CA ALA A 530 -4.74 12.13 -13.63
C ALA A 530 -3.62 11.11 -13.84
N ARG A 531 -3.19 10.46 -12.75
CA ARG A 531 -2.18 9.39 -12.81
C ARG A 531 -2.66 8.18 -13.60
N SER A 532 -3.86 7.67 -13.31
CA SER A 532 -4.44 6.54 -14.04
C SER A 532 -4.71 6.91 -15.51
N VAL A 533 -5.10 8.15 -15.78
CA VAL A 533 -5.32 8.68 -17.14
C VAL A 533 -4.03 8.72 -17.95
N GLU A 534 -2.92 9.16 -17.37
CA GLU A 534 -1.60 9.18 -18.03
C GLU A 534 -1.13 7.77 -18.41
N LYS A 535 -1.42 6.79 -17.55
CA LYS A 535 -1.07 5.38 -17.74
C LYS A 535 -1.96 4.67 -18.76
N ARG A 536 -3.28 4.73 -18.54
CA ARG A 536 -4.28 3.98 -19.30
C ARG A 536 -4.72 4.69 -20.59
N LYS A 537 -4.44 5.99 -20.71
CA LYS A 537 -4.69 6.83 -21.90
C LYS A 537 -6.11 6.67 -22.46
N PRO A 538 -7.15 7.00 -21.67
CA PRO A 538 -8.51 7.00 -22.19
C PRO A 538 -8.66 7.98 -23.34
N LYS A 539 -9.59 7.66 -24.24
CA LYS A 539 -9.95 8.49 -25.39
C LYS A 539 -10.53 9.84 -24.95
N GLN A 540 -11.33 9.82 -23.89
CA GLN A 540 -11.94 11.00 -23.29
C GLN A 540 -12.46 10.69 -21.87
N ILE A 541 -12.76 11.76 -21.13
CA ILE A 541 -13.41 11.72 -19.82
C ILE A 541 -14.75 12.43 -19.93
N HIS A 542 -15.81 11.78 -19.46
CA HIS A 542 -17.15 12.33 -19.43
C HIS A 542 -17.61 12.47 -17.97
N ALA A 543 -17.99 13.67 -17.56
CA ALA A 543 -18.70 13.86 -16.29
C ALA A 543 -20.20 13.75 -16.54
N ALA A 544 -20.84 12.69 -16.01
CA ALA A 544 -22.27 12.44 -16.23
C ALA A 544 -23.17 13.55 -15.64
N ARG A 545 -22.62 14.42 -14.78
CA ARG A 545 -23.31 15.56 -14.16
C ARG A 545 -22.38 16.76 -14.01
N SER A 546 -22.98 17.94 -13.84
CA SER A 546 -22.26 19.18 -13.56
C SER A 546 -21.42 19.08 -12.28
N THR A 547 -21.84 18.28 -11.31
CA THR A 547 -21.14 17.96 -10.06
C THR A 547 -19.80 17.23 -10.23
N MET A 548 -19.54 16.61 -11.38
CA MET A 548 -18.23 16.03 -11.72
C MET A 548 -17.48 16.84 -12.78
N ALA A 549 -18.07 17.93 -13.29
CA ALA A 549 -17.47 18.74 -14.36
C ALA A 549 -16.15 19.40 -13.93
N VAL A 550 -16.05 19.87 -12.67
CA VAL A 550 -14.80 20.43 -12.13
C VAL A 550 -13.70 19.37 -12.08
N CYS A 551 -14.04 18.14 -11.68
CA CYS A 551 -13.08 17.03 -11.67
C CYS A 551 -12.58 16.72 -13.08
N ALA A 552 -13.48 16.47 -14.03
CA ALA A 552 -13.12 16.19 -15.43
C ALA A 552 -12.29 17.31 -16.07
N TRP A 553 -12.64 18.57 -15.78
CA TRP A 553 -11.89 19.74 -16.24
C TRP A 553 -10.48 19.80 -15.66
N ILE A 554 -10.30 19.58 -14.35
CA ILE A 554 -8.97 19.55 -13.75
C ILE A 554 -8.14 18.40 -14.35
N VAL A 555 -8.72 17.21 -14.54
CA VAL A 555 -8.00 16.10 -15.19
C VAL A 555 -7.56 16.48 -16.60
N HIS A 556 -8.44 17.13 -17.39
CA HIS A 556 -8.07 17.66 -18.70
C HIS A 556 -6.92 18.66 -18.62
N GLN A 557 -6.97 19.61 -17.68
CA GLN A 557 -5.91 20.60 -17.50
C GLN A 557 -4.58 19.99 -17.09
N LEU A 558 -4.59 18.89 -16.33
CA LEU A 558 -3.38 18.18 -15.91
C LEU A 558 -2.81 17.29 -17.02
N THR A 559 -3.65 16.58 -17.76
CA THR A 559 -3.25 15.47 -18.65
C THR A 559 -3.39 15.75 -20.15
N GLY A 560 -4.17 16.76 -20.52
CA GLY A 560 -4.54 17.06 -21.90
C GLY A 560 -5.61 16.12 -22.51
N VAL A 561 -6.06 15.09 -21.78
CA VAL A 561 -7.11 14.19 -22.28
C VAL A 561 -8.42 14.96 -22.47
N PRO A 562 -9.11 14.83 -23.62
CA PRO A 562 -10.36 15.54 -23.86
C PRO A 562 -11.42 15.21 -22.82
N PHE A 563 -12.24 16.20 -22.48
CA PHE A 563 -13.38 15.97 -21.60
C PHE A 563 -14.69 16.54 -22.16
N SER A 564 -15.78 16.01 -21.62
CA SER A 564 -17.16 16.51 -21.78
C SER A 564 -17.92 16.39 -20.47
N PHE A 565 -19.06 17.06 -20.36
CA PHE A 565 -19.93 16.93 -19.20
C PHE A 565 -21.39 17.18 -19.57
N SER A 566 -22.30 16.57 -18.81
CA SER A 566 -23.73 16.83 -18.88
C SER A 566 -24.14 17.80 -17.78
N ALA A 567 -25.00 18.78 -18.13
CA ALA A 567 -25.44 19.82 -17.21
C ALA A 567 -26.95 19.72 -17.00
N GLU A 568 -27.34 19.40 -15.77
CA GLU A 568 -28.73 19.34 -15.35
C GLU A 568 -29.32 20.75 -15.12
N PRO A 569 -30.64 20.95 -15.32
CA PRO A 569 -31.29 22.25 -15.12
C PRO A 569 -31.12 22.84 -13.71
N ASP A 570 -30.94 21.99 -12.71
CA ASP A 570 -30.77 22.31 -11.28
C ASP A 570 -29.33 22.15 -10.79
N SER A 571 -28.35 22.32 -11.69
CA SER A 571 -26.91 22.24 -11.37
C SER A 571 -26.54 23.07 -10.13
N PRO A 572 -25.77 22.49 -9.17
CA PRO A 572 -25.26 23.23 -8.03
C PRO A 572 -24.13 24.21 -8.40
N LEU A 573 -23.56 24.09 -9.61
CA LEU A 573 -22.58 25.03 -10.13
C LEU A 573 -23.26 26.21 -10.83
N ALA A 574 -22.73 27.41 -10.60
CA ALA A 574 -23.19 28.62 -11.29
C ALA A 574 -23.02 28.48 -12.82
N LYS A 575 -23.98 29.01 -13.59
CA LYS A 575 -23.93 28.99 -15.06
C LYS A 575 -22.62 29.56 -15.62
N SER A 576 -22.11 30.64 -15.03
CA SER A 576 -20.83 31.25 -15.41
C SER A 576 -19.63 30.33 -15.19
N THR A 577 -19.67 29.48 -14.16
CA THR A 577 -18.66 28.43 -13.92
C THR A 577 -18.73 27.38 -15.03
N LEU A 578 -19.92 26.87 -15.35
CA LEU A 578 -20.10 25.88 -16.41
C LEU A 578 -19.70 26.41 -17.79
N GLU A 579 -19.99 27.67 -18.09
CA GLU A 579 -19.56 28.33 -19.33
C GLU A 579 -18.03 28.46 -19.41
N LYS A 580 -17.35 28.76 -18.30
CA LYS A 580 -15.88 28.80 -18.26
C LYS A 580 -15.29 27.42 -18.51
N ILE A 581 -15.76 26.40 -17.79
CA ILE A 581 -15.32 25.00 -17.96
C ILE A 581 -15.61 24.52 -19.38
N GLY A 582 -16.80 24.83 -19.90
CA GLY A 582 -17.25 24.41 -21.23
C GLY A 582 -16.43 24.95 -22.40
N LYS A 583 -15.64 26.02 -22.22
CA LYS A 583 -14.73 26.53 -23.26
C LYS A 583 -13.62 25.52 -23.61
N ASP A 584 -13.22 24.70 -22.65
CA ASP A 584 -12.17 23.69 -22.82
C ASP A 584 -12.73 22.31 -23.23
N SER A 585 -14.05 22.15 -23.24
CA SER A 585 -14.73 20.87 -23.50
C SER A 585 -14.85 20.57 -25.01
N ARG A 586 -14.65 19.30 -25.40
CA ARG A 586 -14.93 18.85 -26.78
C ARG A 586 -16.45 18.71 -26.96
N ARG A 587 -17.10 19.79 -27.42
CA ARG A 587 -18.56 19.93 -27.64
C ARG A 587 -19.36 19.76 -26.35
N ILE A 588 -20.05 20.83 -25.95
CA ILE A 588 -21.32 20.72 -25.22
C ILE A 588 -22.28 20.06 -26.23
N GLN A 589 -22.65 18.79 -26.07
CA GLN A 589 -23.92 18.35 -26.64
C GLN A 589 -24.98 18.91 -25.69
N PRO A 590 -25.75 19.95 -26.06
CA PRO A 590 -27.06 20.08 -25.46
C PRO A 590 -27.80 18.80 -25.86
N LEU A 591 -28.08 17.92 -24.89
CA LEU A 591 -29.20 17.02 -25.07
C LEU A 591 -30.40 17.93 -25.26
N ASP A 592 -30.92 17.96 -26.48
CA ASP A 592 -32.07 18.76 -26.87
C ASP A 592 -33.30 18.18 -26.17
N LEU A 593 -33.47 18.58 -24.91
CA LEU A 593 -34.57 18.18 -24.03
C LEU A 593 -35.76 19.13 -24.22
N GLU A 594 -36.22 19.30 -25.45
CA GLU A 594 -37.51 19.94 -25.64
C GLU A 594 -38.65 18.97 -25.26
N LYS A 595 -39.14 19.19 -24.03
CA LYS A 595 -40.44 18.86 -23.43
C LYS A 595 -40.48 17.63 -22.49
N PRO A 596 -40.31 17.84 -21.19
CA PRO A 596 -41.10 17.09 -20.22
C PRO A 596 -42.54 17.63 -20.31
N ASP A 597 -43.50 16.76 -20.58
CA ASP A 597 -44.92 17.11 -20.56
C ASP A 597 -45.31 17.61 -19.15
N ARG A 598 -45.36 18.94 -19.01
CA ARG A 598 -45.75 19.66 -17.79
C ARG A 598 -47.26 19.61 -17.61
N THR A 599 -47.84 18.44 -17.38
CA THR A 599 -49.27 18.37 -17.00
C THR A 599 -49.56 17.34 -15.91
N ARG A 600 -49.09 17.60 -14.69
CA ARG A 600 -49.79 17.21 -13.44
C ARG A 600 -49.33 18.08 -12.28
N ARG A 601 -50.07 19.16 -12.00
CA ARG A 601 -49.94 19.98 -10.78
C ARG A 601 -50.36 19.13 -9.57
N LEU A 602 -49.43 18.80 -8.68
CA LEU A 602 -49.75 18.45 -7.31
C LEU A 602 -49.73 19.73 -6.46
N GLN A 603 -50.91 20.18 -6.06
CA GLN A 603 -51.08 21.18 -5.00
C GLN A 603 -50.66 20.56 -3.67
N LEU A 604 -49.68 21.15 -2.99
CA LEU A 604 -49.40 20.89 -1.58
C LEU A 604 -49.42 22.23 -0.84
N GLY A 605 -50.28 22.31 0.18
CA GLY A 605 -50.47 23.48 1.04
C GLY A 605 -49.29 23.73 1.99
N PRO A 606 -49.36 24.78 2.83
CA PRO A 606 -48.22 25.26 3.59
C PRO A 606 -47.94 24.34 4.78
N ILE A 607 -46.70 23.86 4.92
CA ILE A 607 -46.22 23.17 6.11
C ILE A 607 -45.17 24.05 6.80
N GLN A 608 -45.43 24.35 8.07
CA GLN A 608 -44.60 25.14 8.97
C GLN A 608 -43.32 24.37 9.37
N LEU A 609 -42.18 25.05 9.33
CA LEU A 609 -40.92 24.60 9.91
C LEU A 609 -40.91 24.84 11.43
N LYS A 610 -40.61 23.80 12.21
CA LYS A 610 -40.09 23.92 13.59
C LYS A 610 -38.62 23.50 13.58
N LEU A 611 -37.74 24.44 13.93
CA LEU A 611 -36.34 24.18 14.26
C LEU A 611 -36.23 23.81 15.75
N PRO A 612 -35.39 22.84 16.13
CA PRO A 612 -34.80 22.79 17.46
C PRO A 612 -33.30 23.11 17.41
N GLY A 613 -32.93 24.17 18.14
CA GLY A 613 -31.89 24.19 19.17
C GLY A 613 -30.43 23.96 18.78
N GLU A 614 -29.66 25.03 18.83
CA GLU A 614 -28.20 25.03 19.00
C GLU A 614 -27.78 24.34 20.30
N ALA A 615 -26.74 23.49 20.25
CA ALA A 615 -25.93 23.13 21.41
C ALA A 615 -24.51 22.66 21.00
N ASP A 616 -23.58 23.59 21.20
CA ASP A 616 -22.20 23.50 21.68
C ASP A 616 -21.17 22.48 21.12
N LEU A 617 -20.09 23.07 20.62
CA LEU A 617 -18.86 22.48 20.09
C LEU A 617 -17.74 22.63 21.13
N GLN A 618 -17.73 21.84 22.21
CA GLN A 618 -16.57 21.79 23.11
C GLN A 618 -16.39 20.41 23.77
N ASN A 619 -15.85 19.43 23.04
CA ASN A 619 -14.80 18.56 23.58
C ASN A 619 -14.19 17.67 22.48
N ARG A 620 -13.00 18.03 22.00
CA ARG A 620 -12.27 17.27 20.97
C ARG A 620 -11.36 16.18 21.54
N GLU A 621 -11.06 16.18 22.84
CA GLU A 621 -10.16 15.19 23.46
C GLU A 621 -10.84 13.92 23.99
N SER A 622 -12.16 13.92 24.23
CA SER A 622 -12.84 12.68 24.68
C SER A 622 -13.15 11.71 23.53
N LEU A 623 -13.31 12.22 22.30
CA LEU A 623 -13.52 11.41 21.08
C LEU A 623 -12.27 10.62 20.66
N TYR A 624 -11.06 11.06 21.06
CA TYR A 624 -9.83 10.32 20.78
C TYR A 624 -9.58 9.17 21.77
N ARG A 625 -10.06 9.26 23.01
CA ARG A 625 -9.88 8.18 24.01
C ARG A 625 -10.83 6.99 23.79
N GLU A 626 -12.02 7.20 23.25
CA GLU A 626 -12.94 6.10 22.92
C GLU A 626 -12.55 5.34 21.64
N PHE A 627 -11.78 5.97 20.74
CA PHE A 627 -11.32 5.33 19.50
C PHE A 627 -10.17 4.31 19.72
N PHE A 628 -9.38 4.45 20.79
CA PHE A 628 -8.29 3.53 21.12
C PHE A 628 -8.66 2.42 22.13
N ALA A 629 -9.82 2.50 22.79
CA ALA A 629 -10.27 1.49 23.75
C ALA A 629 -10.96 0.25 23.11
N GLN A 630 -11.04 0.18 21.77
CA GLN A 630 -11.64 -0.95 21.04
C GLN A 630 -10.60 -1.86 20.36
N PHE A 631 -9.32 -1.75 20.75
CA PHE A 631 -8.22 -2.57 20.22
C PHE A 631 -7.43 -3.34 21.28
N ASP A 632 -8.02 -3.60 22.46
CA ASP A 632 -7.58 -4.67 23.36
C ASP A 632 -8.46 -5.93 23.20
#